data_AF-A0A7C4MPF7-F1
#
_entry.id   AF-A0A7C4MPF7-F1
#
_cell.length_a   1.000
_cell.length_b   1.000
_cell.length_c   1.000
_cell.angle_alpha   90.00
_cell.angle_beta   90.00
_cell.angle_gamma   90.00
#
_symmetry.space_group_name_H-M   'P 1'
#
loop_
_entity.id
_entity.type
_entity.pdbx_description
1 polymer ?
#
loop_
_entity_poly.entity_id
_entity_poly.type
_entity_poly.pdbx_seq_one_letter_code
_entity_poly.pdbx_strand_id
1 'polypeptide(L)'
;HRLSQVIAEIDIPVSKQLSGIDVYNVQHTTAGDLAKVLQSLLAEGKKAATPKEKIFITAYAPTNSLLVSAPPEDMKEIRRIIDEIDTYRPQVLVEAAIIEISVTKGRKVKKNLKMGICGEHGGDPKSVEFCHKIGLDYVSCSPFRIPIARLAAAQAALKEKSRKDLSKSTV
;
A
#
# COMPACT_ATOMS: atom_id res chain seq x y z
N HIS A 1 32.74 -38.91 19.93
CA HIS A 1 31.34 -39.20 20.29
C HIS A 1 30.55 -37.98 20.79
N ARG A 2 31.07 -37.11 21.68
CA ARG A 2 30.32 -35.92 22.16
C ARG A 2 30.17 -34.77 21.14
N LEU A 3 31.17 -34.54 20.28
CA LEU A 3 31.12 -33.50 19.24
C LEU A 3 30.06 -33.76 18.15
N SER A 4 29.82 -35.03 17.83
CA SER A 4 28.81 -35.45 16.84
C SER A 4 27.38 -35.16 17.28
N GLN A 5 27.11 -35.22 18.59
CA GLN A 5 25.80 -34.90 19.16
C GLN A 5 25.53 -33.39 19.18
N VAL A 6 26.56 -32.58 19.44
CA VAL A 6 26.45 -31.11 19.43
C VAL A 6 26.21 -30.58 18.01
N ILE A 7 26.80 -31.20 16.99
CA ILE A 7 26.57 -30.82 15.59
C ILE A 7 25.14 -31.14 15.15
N ALA A 8 24.56 -32.25 15.62
CA ALA A 8 23.18 -32.62 15.31
C ALA A 8 22.13 -31.73 16.01
N GLU A 9 22.47 -31.06 17.11
CA GLU A 9 21.60 -30.07 17.76
C GLU A 9 21.66 -28.68 17.10
N ILE A 10 22.73 -28.36 16.36
CA ILE A 10 22.91 -27.07 15.67
C ILE A 10 22.41 -27.16 14.21
N ASP A 11 22.37 -28.34 13.62
CA ASP A 11 21.84 -28.59 12.27
C ASP A 11 20.30 -28.77 12.27
N ILE A 12 19.60 -27.87 12.95
CA ILE A 12 18.17 -27.71 12.79
C ILE A 12 18.00 -26.57 11.77
N PRO A 13 17.34 -26.79 10.62
CA PRO A 13 17.10 -25.70 9.68
C PRO A 13 16.37 -24.59 10.44
N VAL A 14 16.90 -23.36 10.32
CA VAL A 14 16.40 -22.14 10.97
C VAL A 14 14.90 -21.90 10.74
N SER A 15 14.30 -22.63 9.79
CA SER A 15 12.86 -22.70 9.55
C SER A 15 12.02 -23.15 10.75
N LYS A 16 12.55 -23.97 11.68
CA LYS A 16 11.80 -24.38 12.89
C LYS A 16 11.87 -23.38 14.05
N GLN A 17 12.81 -22.44 14.04
CA GLN A 17 12.97 -21.43 15.10
C GLN A 17 12.16 -20.16 14.86
N LEU A 18 11.50 -20.08 13.70
CA LEU A 18 10.55 -19.04 13.31
C LEU A 18 9.09 -19.41 13.65
N SER A 19 8.84 -20.46 14.43
CA SER A 19 7.48 -20.98 14.72
C SER A 19 6.52 -20.03 15.45
N GLY A 20 6.88 -18.75 15.57
CA GLY A 20 6.04 -17.69 16.10
C GLY A 20 6.22 -16.35 15.39
N ILE A 21 6.98 -16.25 14.28
CA ILE A 21 7.16 -15.00 13.53
C ILE A 21 6.60 -15.16 12.12
N ASP A 22 5.50 -14.44 11.82
CA ASP A 22 4.97 -14.34 10.46
C ASP A 22 5.32 -12.99 9.82
N VAL A 23 5.54 -13.03 8.51
CA VAL A 23 5.80 -11.87 7.66
C VAL A 23 4.59 -11.62 6.78
N TYR A 24 3.99 -10.44 6.91
CA TYR A 24 2.82 -10.00 6.13
C TYR A 24 3.24 -8.92 5.13
N ASN A 25 2.93 -9.11 3.85
CA ASN A 25 3.20 -8.10 2.83
C ASN A 25 1.99 -7.18 2.68
N VAL A 26 2.13 -5.92 3.11
CA VAL A 26 1.06 -4.94 3.12
C VAL A 26 0.84 -4.38 1.71
N GLN A 27 -0.39 -4.45 1.20
CA GLN A 27 -0.73 -4.17 -0.19
C GLN A 27 -1.30 -2.76 -0.40
N HIS A 28 -2.09 -2.26 0.54
CA HIS A 28 -2.93 -1.08 0.35
C HIS A 28 -2.65 0.05 1.33
N THR A 29 -1.87 -0.21 2.38
CA THR A 29 -1.39 0.79 3.33
C THR A 29 0.13 0.72 3.55
N THR A 30 0.68 1.61 4.36
CA THR A 30 2.07 1.49 4.81
C THR A 30 2.15 0.54 6.01
N ALA A 31 3.16 -0.33 6.03
CA ALA A 31 3.40 -1.21 7.17
C ALA A 31 3.63 -0.42 8.47
N GLY A 32 4.16 0.80 8.37
CA GLY A 32 4.37 1.70 9.51
C GLY A 32 3.06 2.18 10.14
N ASP A 33 2.08 2.58 9.32
CA ASP A 33 0.78 3.03 9.82
C ASP A 33 -0.04 1.85 10.35
N LEU A 34 0.02 0.70 9.67
CA LEU A 34 -0.62 -0.53 10.13
C LEU A 34 -0.06 -0.99 11.48
N ALA A 35 1.27 -0.95 11.66
CA ALA A 35 1.90 -1.30 12.93
C ALA A 35 1.43 -0.41 14.08
N LYS A 36 1.32 0.91 13.86
CA LYS A 36 0.83 1.84 14.89
C LYS A 36 -0.61 1.54 15.29
N VAL A 37 -1.49 1.32 14.31
CA VAL A 37 -2.90 1.00 14.56
C VAL A 37 -3.02 -0.30 15.35
N LEU A 38 -2.31 -1.36 14.94
CA LEU A 38 -2.33 -2.65 15.64
C LEU A 38 -1.77 -2.54 17.05
N GLN A 39 -0.67 -1.81 17.24
CA GLN A 39 -0.10 -1.57 18.57
C GLN A 39 -1.08 -0.81 19.48
N SER A 40 -1.79 0.20 18.97
CA SER A 40 -2.82 0.93 19.71
C SER A 40 -4.02 0.04 20.06
N LEU A 41 -4.54 -0.75 19.12
CA LEU A 41 -5.68 -1.65 19.36
C LEU A 41 -5.37 -2.73 20.40
N LEU A 42 -4.18 -3.33 20.31
CA LEU A 42 -3.73 -4.35 21.27
C LEU A 42 -3.36 -3.75 22.64
N ALA A 43 -2.98 -2.47 22.70
CA ALA A 43 -2.76 -1.76 23.96
C ALA A 43 -4.09 -1.42 24.67
N GLU A 44 -5.13 -1.06 23.92
CA GLU A 44 -6.46 -0.70 24.45
C GLU A 44 -7.34 -1.91 24.79
N GLY A 45 -7.10 -3.07 24.16
CA GLY A 45 -7.84 -4.32 24.36
C GLY A 45 -7.51 -5.11 25.64
N LYS A 46 -6.79 -4.56 26.62
CA LYS A 46 -6.45 -5.26 27.87
C LYS A 46 -7.66 -5.49 28.79
N LYS A 47 -8.51 -6.46 28.43
CA LYS A 47 -9.25 -7.29 29.39
C LYS A 47 -8.67 -8.71 29.36
N ALA A 48 -7.87 -8.99 30.38
CA ALA A 48 -7.48 -10.32 30.87
C ALA A 48 -6.90 -11.32 29.83
N ALA A 49 -5.62 -11.18 29.51
CA ALA A 49 -4.80 -12.31 29.10
C ALA A 49 -3.64 -12.47 30.10
N THR A 50 -3.48 -13.70 30.58
CA THR A 50 -2.44 -14.15 31.53
C THR A 50 -1.01 -13.80 31.07
N PRO A 51 -0.03 -13.69 31.99
CA PRO A 51 1.31 -13.18 31.71
C PRO A 51 2.22 -14.20 31.02
N LYS A 52 1.84 -14.68 29.83
CA LYS A 52 2.73 -15.48 28.99
C LYS A 52 2.72 -14.96 27.56
N GLU A 53 3.92 -14.51 27.17
CA GLU A 53 4.39 -14.11 25.85
C GLU A 53 3.93 -12.73 25.35
N LYS A 54 4.92 -11.87 25.08
CA LYS A 54 4.72 -10.51 24.59
C LYS A 54 4.52 -10.56 23.09
N ILE A 55 3.46 -9.91 22.60
CA ILE A 55 3.25 -9.66 21.17
C ILE A 55 4.26 -8.61 20.71
N PHE A 56 5.04 -8.90 19.66
CA PHE A 56 5.94 -7.94 19.02
C PHE A 56 5.50 -7.67 17.58
N ILE A 57 5.23 -6.42 17.26
CA ILE A 57 4.82 -5.98 15.92
C ILE A 57 5.81 -4.94 15.44
N THR A 58 6.48 -5.21 14.32
CA THR A 58 7.49 -4.32 13.72
C THR A 58 7.26 -4.16 12.23
N ALA A 59 7.29 -2.93 11.74
CA ALA A 59 7.23 -2.64 10.31
C ALA A 59 8.64 -2.69 9.69
N TYR A 60 8.78 -3.39 8.57
CA TYR A 60 9.98 -3.39 7.75
C TYR A 60 9.71 -2.56 6.49
N ALA A 61 10.11 -1.28 6.55
CA ALA A 61 9.85 -0.29 5.50
C ALA A 61 10.39 -0.65 4.10
N PRO A 62 11.58 -1.26 3.93
CA PRO A 62 12.14 -1.51 2.59
C PRO A 62 11.25 -2.38 1.68
N THR A 63 10.50 -3.32 2.25
CA THR A 63 9.58 -4.21 1.49
C THR A 63 8.11 -3.95 1.80
N ASN A 64 7.81 -2.91 2.60
CA ASN A 64 6.46 -2.64 3.11
C ASN A 64 5.83 -3.88 3.80
N SER A 65 6.62 -4.61 4.59
CA SER A 65 6.17 -5.82 5.26
C SER A 65 5.99 -5.58 6.76
N LEU A 66 5.03 -6.27 7.37
CA LEU A 66 4.78 -6.29 8.80
C LEU A 66 5.29 -7.61 9.39
N LEU A 67 6.18 -7.52 10.36
CA LEU A 67 6.70 -8.65 11.13
C LEU A 67 5.88 -8.76 12.41
N VAL A 68 5.20 -9.88 12.58
CA VAL A 68 4.37 -10.15 13.76
C VAL A 68 4.94 -11.37 14.47
N SER A 69 5.30 -11.20 15.72
CA SER A 69 5.65 -12.28 16.64
C SER A 69 4.62 -12.36 17.75
N ALA A 70 3.84 -13.44 17.79
CA ALA A 70 2.82 -13.63 18.82
C ALA A 70 2.55 -15.13 19.04
N PRO A 71 1.96 -15.49 20.20
CA PRO A 71 1.45 -16.84 20.43
C PRO A 71 0.47 -17.28 19.33
N PRO A 72 0.40 -18.59 19.01
CA PRO A 72 -0.49 -19.10 17.96
C PRO A 72 -1.97 -18.72 18.12
N GLU A 73 -2.43 -18.52 19.35
CA GLU A 73 -3.80 -18.09 19.65
C GLU A 73 -4.06 -16.65 19.19
N ASP A 74 -3.14 -15.73 19.50
CA ASP A 74 -3.23 -14.31 19.11
C ASP A 74 -2.98 -14.11 17.61
N MET A 75 -2.13 -14.94 16.99
CA MET A 75 -1.83 -14.85 15.57
C MET A 75 -3.07 -15.01 14.68
N LYS A 76 -4.04 -15.84 15.10
CA LYS A 76 -5.29 -16.01 14.36
C LYS A 76 -6.13 -14.74 14.36
N GLU A 77 -6.16 -14.02 15.48
CA GLU A 77 -6.90 -12.77 15.62
C GLU A 77 -6.19 -11.61 14.91
N ILE A 78 -4.87 -11.49 15.08
CA ILE A 78 -4.05 -10.49 14.40
C ILE A 78 -4.17 -10.64 12.88
N ARG A 79 -4.12 -11.87 12.36
CA ARG A 79 -4.29 -12.13 10.93
C ARG A 79 -5.64 -11.65 10.41
N ARG A 80 -6.72 -11.94 11.14
CA ARG A 80 -8.07 -11.48 10.76
C ARG A 80 -8.15 -9.95 10.69
N ILE A 81 -7.56 -9.28 11.67
CA ILE A 81 -7.53 -7.81 11.73
C ILE A 81 -6.67 -7.26 10.58
N ILE A 82 -5.51 -7.85 10.29
CA ILE A 82 -4.67 -7.45 9.16
C ILE A 82 -5.44 -7.61 7.84
N ASP A 83 -6.10 -8.75 7.63
CA ASP A 83 -6.87 -9.02 6.42
C ASP A 83 -8.07 -8.07 6.26
N GLU A 84 -8.64 -7.57 7.36
CA GLU A 84 -9.75 -6.59 7.36
C GLU A 84 -9.27 -5.14 7.18
N ILE A 85 -8.12 -4.77 7.76
CA ILE A 85 -7.55 -3.41 7.68
C ILE A 85 -6.81 -3.18 6.37
N ASP A 86 -6.06 -4.16 5.88
CA ASP A 86 -5.41 -4.12 4.55
C ASP A 86 -6.39 -4.48 3.43
N THR A 87 -7.69 -4.22 3.64
CA THR A 87 -8.67 -4.25 2.57
C THR A 87 -8.58 -2.98 1.72
N TYR A 88 -8.95 -3.14 0.45
CA TYR A 88 -9.05 -2.06 -0.50
C TYR A 88 -10.09 -1.01 -0.05
N ARG A 89 -9.69 0.25 0.11
CA ARG A 89 -10.61 1.36 0.42
C ARG A 89 -11.45 1.70 -0.83
N PRO A 90 -12.79 1.47 -0.83
CA PRO A 90 -13.64 1.70 -2.01
C PRO A 90 -13.80 3.17 -2.40
N GLN A 91 -13.40 4.12 -1.52
CA GLN A 91 -13.48 5.56 -1.78
C GLN A 91 -12.72 5.98 -3.06
N VAL A 92 -11.57 5.37 -3.34
CA VAL A 92 -10.75 5.70 -4.52
C VAL A 92 -11.49 5.41 -5.84
N LEU A 93 -12.31 4.35 -5.87
CA LEU A 93 -13.07 3.97 -7.06
C LEU A 93 -14.22 4.95 -7.33
N VAL A 94 -14.92 5.38 -6.29
CA VAL A 94 -16.03 6.34 -6.40
C VAL A 94 -15.52 7.70 -6.85
N GLU A 95 -14.39 8.16 -6.31
CA GLU A 95 -13.75 9.40 -6.74
C GLU A 95 -13.36 9.39 -8.21
N ALA A 96 -12.73 8.31 -8.69
CA ALA A 96 -12.36 8.17 -10.09
C ALA A 96 -13.59 8.27 -11.02
N ALA A 97 -14.68 7.57 -10.68
CA ALA A 97 -15.93 7.60 -11.45
C ALA A 97 -16.57 9.00 -11.48
N ILE A 98 -16.57 9.71 -10.34
CA ILE A 98 -17.08 11.08 -10.27
C ILE A 98 -16.25 12.01 -11.16
N ILE A 99 -14.93 11.90 -11.14
CA ILE A 99 -14.05 12.74 -11.96
C ILE A 99 -14.32 12.48 -13.45
N GLU A 100 -14.42 11.22 -13.88
CA GLU A 100 -14.70 10.87 -15.28
C GLU A 100 -16.05 11.42 -15.77
N ILE A 101 -17.10 11.26 -14.96
CA ILE A 101 -18.43 11.81 -15.25
C ILE A 101 -18.37 13.34 -15.31
N SER A 102 -17.64 13.97 -14.39
CA SER A 102 -17.51 15.43 -14.31
C SER A 102 -16.79 15.99 -15.52
N VAL A 103 -15.69 15.35 -15.96
CA VAL A 103 -14.94 15.74 -17.17
C VAL A 103 -15.83 15.61 -18.41
N THR A 104 -16.52 14.48 -18.54
CA THR A 104 -17.38 14.19 -19.69
C THR A 104 -18.54 15.17 -19.77
N LYS A 105 -19.27 15.37 -18.67
CA LYS A 105 -20.41 16.30 -18.62
C LYS A 105 -19.97 17.76 -18.76
N GLY A 106 -18.88 18.16 -18.11
CA GLY A 106 -18.34 19.51 -18.19
C GLY A 106 -17.93 19.87 -19.62
N ARG A 107 -17.21 18.98 -20.30
CA ARG A 107 -16.78 19.21 -21.69
C ARG A 107 -17.90 19.08 -22.72
N LYS A 108 -18.98 18.36 -22.40
CA LYS A 108 -20.21 18.36 -23.21
C LYS A 108 -20.86 19.74 -23.28
N VAL A 109 -20.80 20.51 -22.18
CA VAL A 109 -21.33 21.88 -22.12
C VAL A 109 -20.32 22.90 -22.67
N LYS A 110 -19.04 22.78 -22.31
CA LYS A 110 -17.96 23.66 -22.77
C LYS A 110 -16.74 22.85 -23.19
N LYS A 111 -16.54 22.67 -24.50
CA LYS A 111 -15.48 21.82 -25.08
C LYS A 111 -14.08 22.07 -24.49
N ASN A 112 -13.71 23.33 -24.26
CA ASN A 112 -12.40 23.74 -23.74
C ASN A 112 -12.46 24.14 -22.25
N LEU A 113 -13.31 23.48 -21.45
CA LEU A 113 -13.36 23.69 -20.01
C LEU A 113 -12.06 23.18 -19.37
N LYS A 114 -11.29 24.10 -18.79
CA LYS A 114 -10.09 23.77 -18.02
C LYS A 114 -10.49 23.13 -16.70
N MET A 115 -9.97 21.95 -16.42
CA MET A 115 -10.26 21.19 -15.21
C MET A 115 -8.98 20.63 -14.61
N GLY A 116 -8.90 20.62 -13.29
CA GLY A 116 -7.79 20.06 -12.56
C GLY A 116 -8.23 19.49 -11.22
N ILE A 117 -7.35 18.70 -10.61
CA ILE A 117 -7.56 18.13 -9.27
C ILE A 117 -6.66 18.85 -8.27
N CYS A 118 -7.17 19.06 -7.05
CA CYS A 118 -6.42 19.66 -5.95
C CYS A 118 -6.36 18.70 -4.76
N GLY A 119 -5.40 18.95 -3.86
CA GLY A 119 -5.26 18.21 -2.61
C GLY A 119 -4.24 17.07 -2.70
N GLU A 120 -4.41 16.06 -1.85
CA GLU A 120 -3.47 14.95 -1.72
C GLU A 120 -3.33 14.14 -3.02
N HIS A 121 -4.44 13.89 -3.70
CA HIS A 121 -4.50 13.19 -4.98
C HIS A 121 -3.67 13.85 -6.09
N GLY A 122 -3.47 15.17 -6.03
CA GLY A 122 -2.62 15.88 -6.99
C GLY A 122 -1.12 15.54 -6.86
N GLY A 123 -0.71 14.91 -5.75
CA GLY A 123 0.66 14.46 -5.51
C GLY A 123 0.83 12.94 -5.48
N ASP A 124 -0.24 12.16 -5.64
CA ASP A 124 -0.17 10.70 -5.73
C ASP A 124 0.11 10.26 -7.19
N PRO A 125 1.19 9.49 -7.45
CA PRO A 125 1.54 9.09 -8.81
C PRO A 125 0.45 8.33 -9.57
N LYS A 126 -0.33 7.47 -8.89
CA LYS A 126 -1.39 6.68 -9.54
C LYS A 126 -2.57 7.59 -9.90
N SER A 127 -2.96 8.50 -9.01
CA SER A 127 -3.97 9.52 -9.28
C SER A 127 -3.55 10.44 -10.42
N VAL A 128 -2.29 10.90 -10.47
CA VAL A 128 -1.77 11.74 -11.56
C VAL A 128 -1.81 11.00 -12.90
N GLU A 129 -1.41 9.72 -12.94
CA GLU A 129 -1.50 8.89 -14.15
C GLU A 129 -2.96 8.72 -14.61
N PHE A 130 -3.89 8.48 -13.68
CA PHE A 130 -5.33 8.43 -13.99
C PHE A 130 -5.83 9.76 -14.55
N CYS A 131 -5.54 10.88 -13.89
CA CYS A 131 -5.95 12.23 -14.30
C CYS A 131 -5.44 12.59 -15.71
N HIS A 132 -4.21 12.18 -16.05
CA HIS A 132 -3.66 12.32 -17.39
C HIS A 132 -4.48 11.53 -18.43
N LYS A 133 -4.85 10.28 -18.12
CA LYS A 133 -5.64 9.42 -19.04
C LYS A 133 -7.02 9.96 -19.34
N ILE A 134 -7.72 10.50 -18.33
CA ILE A 134 -9.04 11.12 -18.51
C ILE A 134 -8.95 12.55 -19.08
N GLY A 135 -7.73 13.07 -19.22
CA GLY A 135 -7.44 14.34 -19.89
C GLY A 135 -7.69 15.57 -19.03
N LEU A 136 -7.41 15.55 -17.72
CA LEU A 136 -7.34 16.77 -16.92
C LEU A 136 -6.21 17.68 -17.39
N ASP A 137 -6.39 18.99 -17.23
CA ASP A 137 -5.46 20.00 -17.71
C ASP A 137 -4.32 20.29 -16.72
N TYR A 138 -4.56 20.12 -15.41
CA TYR A 138 -3.53 20.34 -14.39
C TYR A 138 -3.79 19.57 -13.09
N VAL A 139 -2.75 19.44 -12.27
CA VAL A 139 -2.80 18.95 -10.88
C VAL A 139 -2.25 20.01 -9.95
N SER A 140 -2.86 20.16 -8.78
CA SER A 140 -2.41 21.06 -7.71
C SER A 140 -2.12 20.26 -6.45
N CYS A 141 -0.89 20.37 -5.95
CA CYS A 141 -0.43 19.70 -4.74
C CYS A 141 0.49 20.63 -3.93
N SER A 142 0.81 20.20 -2.70
CA SER A 142 1.73 20.94 -1.84
C SER A 142 3.13 21.04 -2.46
N PRO A 143 3.91 22.10 -2.16
CA PRO A 143 5.21 22.35 -2.81
C PRO A 143 6.18 21.16 -2.78
N PHE A 144 6.21 20.41 -1.68
CA PHE A 144 7.06 19.24 -1.52
C PHE A 144 6.65 18.02 -2.37
N ARG A 145 5.38 17.97 -2.84
CA ARG A 145 4.88 16.91 -3.74
C ARG A 145 5.01 17.28 -5.22
N ILE A 146 5.34 18.53 -5.56
CA ILE A 146 5.51 18.99 -6.96
C ILE A 146 6.52 18.13 -7.73
N PRO A 147 7.71 17.79 -7.20
CA PRO A 147 8.66 16.96 -7.95
C PRO A 147 8.11 15.58 -8.31
N ILE A 148 7.39 14.95 -7.36
CA ILE A 148 6.76 13.63 -7.55
C ILE A 148 5.65 13.73 -8.59
N ALA A 149 4.77 14.73 -8.48
CA ALA A 149 3.69 14.95 -9.44
C ALA A 149 4.21 15.19 -10.87
N ARG A 150 5.28 15.98 -11.02
CA ARG A 150 5.93 16.22 -12.31
C ARG A 150 6.54 14.95 -12.90
N LEU A 151 7.23 14.16 -12.08
CA LEU A 151 7.80 12.90 -12.52
C LEU A 151 6.71 11.91 -12.96
N ALA A 152 5.64 11.78 -12.19
CA ALA A 152 4.50 10.93 -12.51
C ALA A 152 3.81 11.37 -13.81
N ALA A 153 3.59 12.67 -14.01
CA ALA A 153 3.03 13.21 -15.25
C ALA A 153 3.92 12.93 -16.46
N ALA A 154 5.24 13.09 -16.33
CA ALA A 154 6.20 12.77 -17.38
C ALA A 154 6.16 11.27 -17.74
N GLN A 155 6.13 10.39 -16.73
CA GLN A 155 6.01 8.95 -16.93
C GLN A 155 4.69 8.57 -17.62
N ALA A 156 3.57 9.20 -17.23
CA ALA A 156 2.27 8.97 -17.85
C ALA A 156 2.28 9.34 -19.35
N ALA A 157 2.86 10.51 -19.68
CA ALA A 157 3.00 10.95 -21.07
C ALA A 157 3.91 10.02 -21.90
N LEU A 158 5.02 9.53 -21.31
CA LEU A 158 5.91 8.57 -21.97
C LEU A 158 5.22 7.22 -22.22
N LYS A 159 4.47 6.70 -21.25
CA LYS A 159 3.69 5.45 -21.40
C LYS A 159 2.62 5.56 -22.48
N GLU A 160 1.97 6.72 -22.59
CA GLU A 160 0.97 6.96 -23.64
C GLU A 160 1.64 7.02 -25.02
N LYS A 161 2.79 7.71 -25.12
CA LYS A 161 3.56 7.81 -26.35
C LYS A 161 4.06 6.45 -26.81
N SER A 162 4.69 5.67 -25.93
CA SER A 162 5.17 4.32 -26.28
C SER A 162 4.02 3.42 -26.74
N ARG A 163 2.85 3.49 -26.09
CA ARG A 163 1.66 2.75 -26.52
C ARG A 163 1.19 3.13 -27.92
N LYS A 164 1.18 4.43 -28.23
CA LYS A 164 0.84 4.94 -29.58
C LYS A 164 1.85 4.47 -30.62
N ASP A 165 3.13 4.46 -30.29
CA ASP A 165 4.20 4.02 -31.20
C ASP A 165 4.10 2.51 -31.49
N LEU A 166 3.82 1.66 -30.49
CA LEU A 166 3.53 0.23 -30.69
C LEU A 166 2.29 0.00 -31.57
N SER A 167 1.21 0.75 -31.36
CA SER A 167 0.00 0.61 -32.18
C SER A 167 0.21 1.01 -33.64
N LYS A 168 1.13 1.95 -33.91
CA LYS A 168 1.45 2.39 -35.28
C LYS A 168 2.39 1.42 -36.01
N SER A 169 3.20 0.66 -35.27
CA SER A 169 4.12 -0.32 -35.85
C SER A 169 3.46 -1.67 -36.18
N THR A 170 2.19 -1.86 -35.79
CA THR A 170 1.42 -3.10 -36.00
C THR A 170 0.39 -2.96 -37.14
N VAL A 171 0.34 -1.81 -37.82
CA VAL A 171 -0.54 -1.53 -38.96
C VAL A 171 0.28 -1.32 -40.22
#